data_AF-A0A4P9YYQ7-F1
#
_entry.id   AF-A0A4P9YYQ7-F1
#
_cell.length_a   1.000
_cell.length_b   1.000
_cell.length_c   1.000
_cell.angle_alpha   90.00
_cell.angle_beta   90.00
_cell.angle_gamma   90.00
#
_symmetry.space_group_name_H-M   'P 1'
#
loop_
_entity.id
_entity.type
_entity.pdbx_description
1 polymer ?
#
loop_
_entity_poly.entity_id
_entity_poly.type
_entity_poly.pdbx_seq_one_letter_code
_entity_poly.pdbx_strand_id
1 'polypeptide(L)'
;MLCHGGQYNDTEFSLWDRFEIEGDLTLQQIIDHFQQEHQLEITMLSSGNSMIYSFFMPKKKLDERMPYPISQVVETVSRKPIPEHVKSLVLEICVNDKDGEDVPYVLVKFRS
;
A
#
# COMPACT_ATOMS: atom_id res chain seq x y z
N MET A 1 -25.86 -2.91 15.67
CA MET A 1 -25.07 -1.97 14.85
C MET A 1 -24.14 -2.84 14.03
N LEU A 2 -24.49 -3.10 12.77
CA LEU A 2 -23.74 -4.00 11.89
C LEU A 2 -22.50 -3.24 11.40
N CYS A 3 -21.31 -3.62 11.88
CA CYS A 3 -20.08 -3.15 11.28
C CYS A 3 -20.06 -3.67 9.83
N HIS A 4 -20.07 -2.75 8.86
CA HIS A 4 -20.01 -3.12 7.44
C HIS A 4 -18.56 -3.57 7.18
N GLY A 5 -18.33 -4.87 7.20
CA GLY A 5 -17.06 -5.51 6.89
C GLY A 5 -17.19 -6.37 5.63
N GLY A 6 -16.07 -6.78 5.07
CA GLY A 6 -15.98 -7.73 3.95
C GLY A 6 -15.21 -8.98 4.35
N GLN A 7 -14.99 -9.84 3.38
CA GLN A 7 -14.10 -10.99 3.49
C GLN A 7 -13.18 -10.98 2.27
N TYR A 8 -11.90 -11.25 2.47
CA TYR A 8 -10.97 -11.57 1.38
C TYR A 8 -10.35 -12.93 1.67
N ASN A 9 -10.24 -13.79 0.65
CA ASN A 9 -9.84 -15.18 0.85
C ASN A 9 -10.69 -15.82 1.98
N ASP A 10 -10.07 -16.18 3.10
CA ASP A 10 -10.73 -16.76 4.28
C ASP A 10 -10.66 -15.84 5.52
N THR A 11 -10.33 -14.56 5.32
CA THR A 11 -10.13 -13.55 6.36
C THR A 11 -11.26 -12.52 6.34
N GLU A 12 -12.01 -12.44 7.43
CA GLU A 12 -12.97 -11.35 7.65
C GLU A 12 -12.23 -10.05 7.99
N PHE A 13 -12.68 -8.94 7.43
CA PHE A 13 -12.16 -7.61 7.77
C PHE A 13 -13.28 -6.58 7.92
N SER A 14 -13.01 -5.54 8.70
CA SER A 14 -13.86 -4.36 8.83
C SER A 14 -13.26 -3.17 8.08
N LEU A 15 -14.09 -2.16 7.77
CA LEU A 15 -13.62 -0.88 7.22
C LEU A 15 -12.62 -0.12 8.13
N TRP A 16 -12.44 -0.58 9.37
CA TRP A 16 -11.53 0.01 10.35
C TRP A 16 -10.21 -0.73 10.48
N ASP A 17 -10.09 -1.88 9.82
CA ASP A 17 -8.91 -2.72 9.91
C ASP A 17 -7.75 -2.07 9.16
N ARG A 18 -6.54 -2.29 9.68
CA ARG A 18 -5.31 -1.70 9.16
C ARG A 18 -4.22 -2.73 9.23
N PHE A 19 -3.34 -2.72 8.23
CA PHE A 19 -2.08 -3.44 8.32
C PHE A 19 -1.04 -2.47 8.91
N GLU A 20 -0.33 -2.93 9.93
CA GLU A 20 0.84 -2.21 10.43
C GLU A 20 2.08 -2.88 9.88
N ILE A 21 2.87 -2.13 9.11
CA ILE A 21 4.13 -2.59 8.56
C ILE A 21 5.25 -1.79 9.23
N GLU A 22 6.17 -2.49 9.88
CA GLU A 22 7.32 -1.89 10.54
C GLU A 22 8.48 -1.71 9.56
N GLY A 23 9.12 -0.54 9.62
CA GLY A 23 10.28 -0.19 8.79
C GLY A 23 9.91 0.52 7.49
N ASP A 24 10.90 1.22 6.95
CA ASP A 24 10.81 1.89 5.65
C ASP A 24 11.18 0.93 4.52
N LEU A 25 10.23 0.05 4.19
CA LEU A 25 10.39 -0.94 3.14
C LEU A 25 10.43 -0.29 1.75
N THR A 26 11.11 -0.95 0.82
CA THR A 26 11.02 -0.60 -0.60
C THR A 26 9.63 -0.88 -1.15
N LEU A 27 9.25 -0.19 -2.23
CA LEU A 27 7.98 -0.45 -2.92
C LEU A 27 7.85 -1.92 -3.34
N GLN A 28 8.92 -2.53 -3.84
CA GLN A 28 8.93 -3.96 -4.20
C GLN A 28 8.65 -4.85 -2.99
N GLN A 29 9.31 -4.60 -1.85
CA GLN A 29 9.10 -5.40 -0.64
C GLN A 29 7.67 -5.34 -0.12
N ILE A 30 6.97 -4.21 -0.30
CA ILE A 30 5.55 -4.09 0.10
C ILE A 30 4.66 -4.92 -0.81
N ILE A 31 4.89 -4.85 -2.13
CA ILE A 31 4.17 -5.68 -3.10
C ILE A 31 4.38 -7.16 -2.77
N ASP A 32 5.63 -7.55 -2.54
CA ASP A 32 5.98 -8.93 -2.19
C ASP A 32 5.34 -9.36 -0.86
N HIS A 33 5.30 -8.48 0.15
CA HIS A 33 4.70 -8.75 1.45
C HIS A 33 3.20 -9.06 1.35
N PHE A 34 2.44 -8.24 0.62
CA PHE A 34 1.01 -8.48 0.40
C PHE A 34 0.75 -9.78 -0.37
N GLN A 35 1.58 -10.06 -1.38
CA GLN A 35 1.47 -11.27 -2.16
C GLN A 35 1.79 -12.52 -1.34
N GLN A 36 2.87 -12.50 -0.55
CA GLN A 36 3.37 -13.67 0.17
C GLN A 36 2.59 -13.96 1.45
N GLU A 37 2.27 -12.94 2.25
CA GLU A 37 1.66 -13.11 3.57
C GLU A 37 0.12 -13.14 3.50
N HIS A 38 -0.47 -12.45 2.53
CA HIS A 38 -1.93 -12.27 2.46
C HIS A 38 -2.56 -12.84 1.18
N GLN A 39 -1.74 -13.25 0.21
CA GLN A 39 -2.22 -13.67 -1.12
C GLN A 39 -3.09 -12.59 -1.76
N LEU A 40 -2.63 -11.33 -1.63
CA LEU A 40 -3.29 -10.15 -2.17
C LEU A 40 -2.38 -9.48 -3.19
N GLU A 41 -2.90 -9.24 -4.39
CA GLU A 41 -2.19 -8.51 -5.43
C GLU A 41 -2.48 -7.01 -5.30
N ILE A 42 -1.46 -6.18 -5.08
CA ILE A 42 -1.63 -4.73 -5.05
C ILE A 42 -1.89 -4.22 -6.47
N THR A 43 -3.04 -3.57 -6.71
CA THR A 43 -3.38 -2.95 -8.00
C THR A 43 -3.12 -1.45 -8.01
N MET A 44 -3.32 -0.77 -6.89
CA MET A 44 -3.00 0.65 -6.72
C MET A 44 -2.52 0.94 -5.31
N LEU A 45 -1.60 1.90 -5.19
CA LEU A 45 -1.09 2.39 -3.90
C LEU A 45 -0.91 3.89 -3.97
N SER A 46 -1.49 4.63 -3.02
CA SER A 46 -1.31 6.07 -2.86
C SER A 46 -0.95 6.47 -1.43
N SER A 47 -0.35 7.64 -1.28
CA SER A 47 -0.20 8.31 0.02
C SER A 47 -0.80 9.71 -0.08
N GLY A 48 -1.97 9.91 0.54
CA GLY A 48 -2.81 11.08 0.30
C GLY A 48 -3.06 11.25 -1.20
N ASN A 49 -2.80 12.46 -1.72
CA ASN A 49 -3.03 12.78 -3.14
C ASN A 49 -1.91 12.29 -4.08
N SER A 50 -0.93 11.53 -3.60
CA SER A 50 0.21 11.06 -4.40
C SER A 50 0.02 9.61 -4.82
N MET A 51 -0.15 9.35 -6.12
CA MET A 51 -0.19 7.99 -6.66
C MET A 51 1.22 7.40 -6.78
N ILE A 52 1.53 6.44 -5.90
CA ILE A 52 2.85 5.83 -5.74
C ILE A 52 3.03 4.68 -6.71
N TYR A 53 2.03 3.80 -6.81
CA TYR A 53 2.04 2.63 -7.70
C TYR A 53 0.67 2.40 -8.32
N SER A 54 0.67 1.91 -9.56
CA SER A 54 -0.48 1.29 -10.18
C SER A 54 -0.01 0.34 -11.28
N PHE A 55 -0.72 -0.79 -11.46
CA PHE A 55 -0.39 -1.80 -12.48
C PHE A 55 -0.43 -1.25 -13.92
N PHE A 56 -1.15 -0.15 -14.18
CA PHE A 56 -1.21 0.50 -15.50
C PHE A 56 -0.15 1.60 -15.70
N MET A 57 0.76 1.81 -14.74
CA MET A 57 1.87 2.76 -14.93
C MET A 57 2.88 2.25 -15.98
N PRO A 58 3.50 3.15 -16.76
CA PRO A 58 4.57 2.78 -17.68
C PRO A 58 5.72 2.08 -16.94
N LYS A 59 6.19 0.95 -17.48
CA LYS A 59 7.27 0.13 -16.88
C LYS A 59 8.48 0.95 -16.43
N LYS A 60 8.93 1.92 -17.25
CA LYS A 60 10.05 2.80 -16.89
C LYS A 60 9.84 3.54 -15.57
N LYS A 61 8.63 4.06 -15.32
CA LYS A 61 8.32 4.76 -14.06
C LYS A 61 8.26 3.80 -12.87
N LEU A 62 7.82 2.56 -13.11
CA LEU A 62 7.81 1.52 -12.08
C LEU A 62 9.23 1.13 -11.70
N ASP A 63 10.08 0.84 -12.69
CA ASP A 63 11.48 0.45 -12.48
C ASP A 63 12.28 1.55 -11.71
N GLU A 64 11.91 2.83 -11.90
CA GLU A 64 12.48 3.97 -11.16
C GLU A 64 12.01 4.08 -9.70
N ARG A 65 10.94 3.39 -9.29
CA ARG A 65 10.33 3.48 -7.95
C ARG A 65 10.48 2.19 -7.14
N MET A 66 10.36 1.03 -7.78
CA MET A 66 10.37 -0.29 -7.15
C MET A 66 11.52 -0.50 -6.14
N PRO A 67 12.78 -0.14 -6.45
CA PRO A 67 13.90 -0.43 -5.55
C PRO A 67 14.04 0.57 -4.40
N TYR A 68 13.24 1.64 -4.35
CA TYR A 68 13.41 2.71 -3.36
C TYR A 68 12.46 2.55 -2.17
N PRO A 69 12.89 2.98 -0.96
CA PRO A 69 12.04 3.04 0.22
C PRO A 69 10.80 3.91 -0.01
N ILE A 70 9.67 3.55 0.59
CA ILE A 70 8.42 4.30 0.43
C ILE A 70 8.57 5.76 0.82
N SER A 71 9.28 6.07 1.91
CA SER A 71 9.50 7.46 2.32
C SER A 71 10.08 8.29 1.16
N GLN A 72 11.14 7.77 0.52
CA GLN A 72 11.81 8.41 -0.61
C GLN A 72 10.91 8.51 -1.84
N VAL A 73 10.13 7.46 -2.14
CA VAL A 73 9.19 7.49 -3.27
C VAL A 73 8.09 8.53 -3.02
N VAL A 74 7.56 8.62 -1.81
CA VAL A 74 6.55 9.61 -1.41
C VAL A 74 7.11 11.02 -1.55
N GLU A 75 8.31 11.29 -1.07
CA GLU A 75 8.96 12.61 -1.23
C GLU A 75 9.15 12.99 -2.69
N THR A 76 9.59 12.02 -3.50
CA THR A 76 9.84 12.21 -4.94
C THR A 76 8.56 12.51 -5.70
N VAL A 77 7.50 11.72 -5.47
CA VAL A 77 6.22 11.85 -6.19
C VAL A 77 5.46 13.10 -5.74
N SER A 78 5.43 13.36 -4.43
CA SER A 78 4.76 14.54 -3.85
C SER A 78 5.54 15.84 -4.07
N ARG A 79 6.84 15.73 -4.39
CA ARG A 79 7.80 16.85 -4.49
C ARG A 79 7.90 17.65 -3.20
N LYS A 80 7.72 16.98 -2.06
CA LYS A 80 7.76 17.59 -0.73
C LYS A 80 8.51 16.64 0.22
N PRO A 81 9.44 17.15 1.04
CA PRO A 81 10.07 16.33 2.06
C PRO A 81 9.04 15.91 3.12
N ILE A 82 9.23 14.73 3.70
CA ILE A 82 8.49 14.29 4.87
C ILE A 82 9.07 15.03 6.08
N PRO A 83 8.25 15.73 6.89
CA PRO A 83 8.75 16.40 8.08
C PRO A 83 9.37 15.43 9.10
N GLU A 84 10.49 15.80 9.75
CA GLU A 84 11.24 14.92 10.67
C GLU A 84 10.42 14.35 11.86
N HIS A 85 9.36 15.06 12.25
CA HIS A 85 8.46 14.64 13.33
C HIS A 85 7.47 13.57 12.90
N VAL A 86 7.28 13.35 11.60
CA VAL A 86 6.42 12.29 11.07
C VAL A 86 7.14 10.96 11.27
N LYS A 87 6.55 10.10 12.10
CA LYS A 87 7.04 8.75 12.37
C LYS A 87 6.23 7.67 11.66
N SER A 88 5.21 8.08 10.91
CA SER A 88 4.39 7.14 10.19
C SER A 88 3.79 7.71 8.92
N LEU A 89 3.73 6.88 7.88
CA LEU A 89 3.02 7.18 6.65
C LEU A 89 1.76 6.34 6.57
N VAL A 90 0.69 6.95 6.07
CA VAL A 90 -0.53 6.23 5.72
C VAL A 90 -0.51 5.97 4.23
N LEU A 91 -0.60 4.71 3.85
CA LEU A 91 -0.79 4.28 2.47
C LEU A 91 -2.21 3.73 2.31
N GLU A 92 -2.81 4.07 1.17
CA GLU A 92 -4.13 3.66 0.74
C GLU A 92 -3.92 2.67 -0.41
N ILE A 93 -4.37 1.43 -0.23
CA ILE A 93 -4.07 0.35 -1.15
C ILE A 93 -5.37 -0.27 -1.68
N CYS A 94 -5.43 -0.44 -3.00
CA CYS A 94 -6.41 -1.30 -3.66
C CYS A 94 -5.73 -2.63 -3.99
N VAL A 95 -6.40 -3.72 -3.69
CA VAL A 95 -5.88 -5.08 -3.85
C VAL A 95 -6.92 -5.99 -4.46
N ASN A 96 -6.44 -7.02 -5.15
CA ASN A 96 -7.26 -8.11 -5.64
C ASN A 96 -6.96 -9.37 -4.83
N ASP A 97 -7.98 -10.16 -4.55
CA ASP A 97 -7.78 -11.48 -3.96
C ASP A 97 -7.33 -12.52 -5.00
N LYS A 98 -7.19 -13.78 -4.57
CA LYS A 98 -6.75 -14.89 -5.42
C LYS A 98 -7.68 -15.17 -6.61
N ASP A 99 -8.95 -14.78 -6.49
CA ASP A 99 -9.97 -14.99 -7.52
C ASP A 99 -10.05 -13.78 -8.47
N GLY A 100 -9.25 -12.74 -8.20
CA GLY A 100 -9.18 -11.52 -8.99
C GLY A 100 -10.27 -10.51 -8.65
N GLU A 101 -11.00 -10.73 -7.56
CA GLU A 101 -12.06 -9.83 -7.11
C GLU A 101 -11.47 -8.63 -6.37
N ASP A 102 -11.99 -7.43 -6.67
CA ASP A 102 -11.55 -6.19 -6.05
C ASP A 102 -11.95 -6.19 -4.56
N VAL A 103 -10.95 -6.20 -3.68
CA VAL A 103 -11.15 -6.04 -2.24
C VAL A 103 -10.91 -4.57 -1.87
N PRO A 104 -11.89 -3.88 -1.28
CA PRO A 104 -11.79 -2.46 -1.04
C PRO A 104 -10.79 -2.10 0.07
N TYR A 105 -9.99 -1.07 -0.24
CA TYR A 105 -9.32 -0.11 0.64
C TYR A 105 -8.65 -0.65 1.90
N VAL A 106 -7.35 -0.86 1.81
CA VAL A 106 -6.50 -1.16 2.95
C VAL A 106 -5.71 0.08 3.37
N LEU A 107 -5.82 0.43 4.66
CA LEU A 107 -4.98 1.46 5.29
C LEU A 107 -3.74 0.80 5.87
N VAL A 108 -2.57 1.14 5.34
CA VAL A 108 -1.30 0.68 5.88
C VAL A 108 -0.62 1.80 6.63
N LYS A 109 -0.27 1.55 7.89
CA LYS A 109 0.54 2.47 8.69
C LYS A 109 1.98 1.99 8.69
N PHE A 110 2.84 2.72 8.00
CA PHE A 110 4.28 2.51 8.02
C PHE A 110 4.89 3.21 9.23
N ARG A 111 5.91 2.62 9.85
CA ARG A 111 6.76 3.33 10.83
C ARG A 111 8.18 3.45 10.28
N SER A 112 8.59 4.68 9.96
CA SER A 112 9.93 5.03 9.45
C SER A 112 10.92 5.28 10.58
#